data_AF-A0A8S3IPA3-F1
#
_entry.id   AF-A0A8S3IPA3-F1
#
_cell.length_a   1.000
_cell.length_b   1.000
_cell.length_c   1.000
_cell.angle_alpha   90.00
_cell.angle_beta   90.00
_cell.angle_gamma   90.00
#
_symmetry.space_group_name_H-M   'P 1'
#
loop_
_entity.id
_entity.type
_entity.pdbx_description
1 polymer ?
#
loop_
_entity_poly.entity_id
_entity_poly.type
_entity_poly.pdbx_seq_one_letter_code
_entity_poly.pdbx_strand_id
1 'polypeptide(L)'
;GSYRRGATASSDIDVLVTHPTVAKLPSLLHKIVETLTKQVHFVTDTISIGDSKFMGVCQIDTSKLHRRIDIRVFPSEQYYCALLYFTGNDQLNRHMRIVAQEQGYKLNEYSIQKVGSTGTLSKPLPVTSERDIFDYLQMDYKEPHERNM
;
A
#
# COMPACT_ATOMS: atom_id res chain seq x y z
N GLY A 1 5.53 -3.70 2.90
CA GLY A 1 6.89 -3.44 2.42
C GLY A 1 7.75 -4.68 2.44
N SER A 2 8.93 -4.60 3.06
CA SER A 2 10.02 -5.58 2.90
C SER A 2 9.68 -7.00 3.38
N TYR A 3 8.79 -7.13 4.37
CA TYR A 3 8.29 -8.43 4.82
C TYR A 3 7.69 -9.26 3.67
N ARG A 4 6.82 -8.66 2.84
CA ARG A 4 6.23 -9.35 1.68
C ARG A 4 7.28 -9.68 0.60
N ARG A 5 8.39 -8.95 0.56
CA ARG A 5 9.52 -9.22 -0.34
C ARG A 5 10.47 -10.29 0.22
N GLY A 6 10.14 -10.93 1.35
CA GLY A 6 10.94 -12.00 1.94
C GLY A 6 12.21 -11.51 2.64
N ALA A 7 12.27 -10.24 3.04
CA ALA A 7 13.40 -9.76 3.82
C ALA A 7 13.49 -10.49 5.17
N THR A 8 14.70 -10.90 5.57
CA THR A 8 14.95 -11.57 6.86
C THR A 8 14.77 -10.64 8.06
N ALA A 9 14.82 -9.32 7.81
CA ALA A 9 14.50 -8.28 8.78
C ALA A 9 13.80 -7.09 8.10
N SER A 10 12.88 -6.46 8.82
CA SER A 10 12.15 -5.26 8.40
C SER A 10 12.36 -4.14 9.42
N SER A 11 12.49 -2.90 8.93
CA SER A 11 12.61 -1.69 9.77
C SER A 11 11.35 -1.40 10.59
N ASP A 12 10.20 -1.70 9.99
CA ASP A 12 8.87 -1.33 10.42
C ASP A 12 7.83 -2.33 9.88
N ILE A 13 6.57 -2.11 10.26
CA ILE A 13 5.44 -2.97 9.91
C ILE A 13 4.49 -2.18 9.01
N ASP A 14 4.31 -2.63 7.78
CA ASP A 14 3.31 -2.11 6.85
C ASP A 14 2.09 -3.02 6.80
N VAL A 15 0.91 -2.47 7.12
CA VAL A 15 -0.35 -3.19 7.06
C VAL A 15 -1.27 -2.54 6.03
N LEU A 16 -1.64 -3.30 5.02
CA LEU A 16 -2.68 -2.93 4.05
C LEU A 16 -3.97 -3.65 4.44
N VAL A 17 -5.04 -2.87 4.61
CA VAL A 17 -6.37 -3.36 4.95
C VAL A 17 -7.34 -2.95 3.85
N THR A 18 -8.29 -3.82 3.51
CA THR A 18 -9.35 -3.49 2.55
C THR A 18 -10.73 -3.66 3.13
N HIS A 19 -11.69 -2.91 2.59
CA HIS A 19 -13.11 -3.11 2.87
C HIS A 19 -13.92 -2.99 1.57
N PRO A 20 -14.97 -3.81 1.37
CA PRO A 20 -15.77 -3.76 0.13
C PRO A 20 -16.62 -2.48 0.04
N THR A 21 -17.04 -1.93 1.19
CA THR A 21 -17.80 -0.66 1.26
C THR A 21 -16.88 0.51 1.53
N VAL A 22 -16.72 1.43 0.57
CA VAL A 22 -15.86 2.62 0.67
C VAL A 22 -16.22 3.52 1.85
N ALA A 23 -17.51 3.79 2.06
CA ALA A 23 -17.99 4.66 3.14
C ALA A 23 -17.63 4.16 4.56
N LYS A 24 -17.27 2.88 4.72
CA LYS A 24 -16.88 2.31 6.00
C LYS A 24 -15.38 2.46 6.30
N LEU A 25 -14.54 2.80 5.32
CA LEU A 25 -13.08 2.83 5.45
C LEU A 25 -12.58 3.74 6.59
N PRO A 26 -13.04 5.00 6.74
CA PRO A 26 -12.57 5.83 7.84
C PRO A 26 -12.91 5.23 9.20
N SER A 27 -14.17 4.82 9.38
CA SER A 27 -14.62 4.17 10.61
C SER A 27 -13.88 2.86 10.90
N LEU A 28 -13.49 2.12 9.86
CA LEU A 28 -12.75 0.87 9.98
C LEU A 28 -11.35 1.13 10.53
N LEU A 29 -10.62 2.10 9.96
CA LEU A 29 -9.28 2.43 10.42
C LEU A 29 -9.28 2.85 11.89
N HIS A 30 -10.19 3.75 12.26
CA HIS A 30 -10.33 4.19 13.66
C HIS A 30 -10.65 3.03 14.60
N LYS A 31 -11.56 2.12 14.22
CA LYS A 31 -11.88 0.93 15.03
C LYS A 31 -10.70 -0.02 15.18
N ILE A 32 -9.93 -0.25 14.10
CA ILE A 32 -8.72 -1.08 14.14
C ILE A 32 -7.71 -0.48 15.13
N VAL A 33 -7.39 0.80 14.98
CA VAL A 33 -6.43 1.49 15.84
C VAL A 33 -6.91 1.49 17.29
N GLU A 34 -8.18 1.82 17.53
CA GLU A 34 -8.75 1.81 18.89
C GLU A 34 -8.66 0.43 19.55
N THR A 35 -8.95 -0.63 18.79
CA THR A 35 -8.84 -2.01 19.29
C THR A 35 -7.40 -2.35 19.62
N LEU A 36 -6.46 -2.04 18.71
CA LEU A 36 -5.03 -2.31 18.90
C LEU A 36 -4.43 -1.53 20.07
N THR A 37 -4.93 -0.33 20.36
CA THR A 37 -4.46 0.49 21.49
C THR A 37 -5.10 0.08 22.81
N LYS A 38 -6.44 0.01 22.87
CA LYS A 38 -7.17 -0.09 24.14
C LYS A 38 -7.45 -1.52 24.59
N GLN A 39 -7.58 -2.46 23.67
CA GLN A 39 -7.96 -3.83 23.99
C GLN A 39 -6.77 -4.79 23.89
N VAL A 40 -5.94 -4.62 22.86
CA VAL A 40 -4.77 -5.49 22.63
C VAL A 40 -3.51 -4.92 23.29
N HIS A 41 -3.48 -3.61 23.57
CA HIS A 41 -2.29 -2.90 24.07
C HIS A 41 -1.04 -3.10 23.18
N PHE A 42 -1.26 -3.29 21.88
CA PHE A 42 -0.20 -3.48 20.89
C PHE A 42 0.30 -2.15 20.34
N VAL A 43 -0.61 -1.21 20.05
CA VAL A 43 -0.25 0.16 19.64
C VAL A 43 -0.06 1.01 20.88
N THR A 44 1.16 1.52 21.08
CA THR A 44 1.57 2.29 22.26
C THR A 44 1.45 3.79 22.03
N ASP A 45 1.76 4.27 20.82
CA ASP A 45 1.80 5.70 20.50
C ASP A 45 1.22 5.97 19.11
N THR A 46 0.61 7.15 18.96
CA THR A 46 0.11 7.66 17.68
C THR A 46 1.00 8.81 17.20
N ILE A 47 1.56 8.68 16.00
CA ILE A 47 2.28 9.77 15.34
C ILE A 47 1.29 10.60 14.52
N SER A 48 0.44 9.93 13.74
CA SER A 48 -0.65 10.58 13.00
C SER A 48 -1.77 9.60 12.69
N ILE A 49 -2.99 10.12 12.59
CA ILE A 49 -4.16 9.37 12.14
C ILE A 49 -5.03 10.27 11.26
N GLY A 50 -5.44 9.76 10.11
CA GLY A 50 -6.46 10.36 9.25
C GLY A 50 -7.41 9.29 8.73
N ASP A 51 -8.23 9.64 7.75
CA ASP A 51 -9.32 8.75 7.27
C ASP A 51 -8.83 7.44 6.63
N SER A 52 -7.65 7.44 6.01
CA SER A 52 -7.15 6.28 5.25
C SER A 52 -5.75 5.81 5.65
N LYS A 53 -5.10 6.51 6.59
CA LYS A 53 -3.73 6.24 7.01
C LYS A 53 -3.56 6.48 8.50
N PHE A 54 -2.94 5.51 9.17
CA PHE A 54 -2.42 5.61 10.52
C PHE A 54 -0.91 5.39 10.49
N MET A 55 -0.19 6.17 11.28
CA MET A 55 1.23 5.99 11.58
C MET A 55 1.39 6.02 13.10
N GLY A 56 1.98 4.97 13.67
CA GLY A 56 2.17 4.88 15.10
C GLY A 56 3.37 4.04 15.51
N VAL A 57 3.37 3.70 16.79
CA VAL A 57 4.36 2.84 17.43
C VAL A 57 3.62 1.67 18.05
N CYS A 58 4.20 0.48 17.92
CA CYS A 58 3.69 -0.74 18.52
C CYS A 58 4.78 -1.50 19.27
N GLN A 59 4.35 -2.34 20.22
CA GLN A 59 5.21 -3.21 20.99
C GLN A 59 4.48 -4.54 21.21
N ILE A 60 5.15 -5.66 20.92
CA ILE A 60 4.54 -6.99 21.09
C ILE A 60 4.41 -7.39 22.56
N ASP A 61 5.43 -7.04 23.36
CA ASP A 61 5.44 -7.19 24.81
C ASP A 61 6.48 -6.23 25.42
N THR A 62 6.37 -5.96 26.72
CA THR A 62 7.20 -4.95 27.41
C THR A 62 8.71 -5.26 27.41
N SER A 63 9.12 -6.49 27.10
CA SER A 63 10.53 -6.89 26.98
C SER A 63 11.14 -6.59 25.61
N LYS A 64 10.31 -6.28 24.59
CA LYS A 64 10.75 -6.03 23.22
C LYS A 64 10.88 -4.54 22.92
N LEU A 65 11.61 -4.22 21.87
CA LEU A 65 11.70 -2.85 21.38
C LEU A 65 10.37 -2.37 20.79
N HIS A 66 10.09 -1.10 20.99
CA HIS A 66 9.06 -0.37 20.25
C HIS A 66 9.42 -0.35 18.76
N ARG A 67 8.42 -0.53 17.91
CA ARG A 67 8.56 -0.59 16.45
C ARG A 67 7.56 0.34 15.78
N ARG A 68 7.93 0.85 14.60
CA ARG A 68 7.01 1.63 13.77
C ARG A 68 6.00 0.71 13.11
N ILE A 69 4.75 1.16 13.07
CA ILE A 69 3.66 0.51 12.34
C ILE A 69 2.89 1.56 11.54
N ASP A 70 2.63 1.22 10.28
CA ASP A 70 1.81 1.99 9.36
C ASP A 70 0.64 1.13 8.88
N ILE A 71 -0.58 1.64 9.06
CA ILE A 71 -1.80 0.96 8.61
C ILE A 71 -2.48 1.84 7.58
N ARG A 72 -2.77 1.30 6.40
CA ARG A 72 -3.59 1.98 5.39
C ARG A 72 -4.80 1.15 5.01
N VAL A 73 -5.93 1.84 4.86
CA VAL A 73 -7.19 1.24 4.42
C VAL A 73 -7.48 1.64 2.98
N PHE A 74 -7.89 0.70 2.15
CA PHE A 74 -8.22 0.91 0.74
C PHE A 74 -9.59 0.29 0.38
N PRO A 75 -10.31 0.86 -0.60
CA PRO A 75 -11.38 0.13 -1.29
C PRO A 75 -10.86 -1.18 -1.87
N SER A 76 -11.69 -2.22 -1.85
CA SER A 76 -11.29 -3.55 -2.35
C SER A 76 -10.89 -3.54 -3.84
N GLU A 77 -11.51 -2.67 -4.64
CA GLU A 77 -11.21 -2.48 -6.07
C GLU A 77 -9.79 -1.95 -6.32
N GLN A 78 -9.17 -1.31 -5.32
CA GLN A 78 -7.83 -0.72 -5.43
C GLN A 78 -6.74 -1.64 -4.89
N TYR A 79 -7.10 -2.85 -4.44
CA TYR A 79 -6.21 -3.75 -3.72
C TYR A 79 -4.89 -4.00 -4.44
N TYR A 80 -4.91 -4.32 -5.73
CA TYR A 80 -3.68 -4.70 -6.45
C TYR A 80 -2.73 -3.52 -6.72
N CYS A 81 -3.27 -2.33 -7.01
CA CYS A 81 -2.45 -1.11 -7.12
C CYS A 81 -1.83 -0.75 -5.77
N ALA A 82 -2.63 -0.85 -4.70
CA ALA A 82 -2.19 -0.56 -3.34
C ALA A 82 -1.16 -1.59 -2.86
N LEU A 83 -1.38 -2.88 -3.14
CA LEU A 83 -0.49 -3.98 -2.79
C LEU A 83 0.86 -3.85 -3.49
N LEU A 84 0.86 -3.54 -4.79
CA LEU A 84 2.09 -3.29 -5.54
C LEU A 84 2.88 -2.14 -4.91
N TYR A 85 2.22 -1.01 -4.67
CA TYR A 85 2.83 0.16 -4.03
C TYR A 85 3.38 -0.15 -2.63
N PHE A 86 2.60 -0.84 -1.79
CA PHE A 86 2.97 -1.22 -0.42
C PHE A 86 4.08 -2.28 -0.37
N THR A 87 4.16 -3.12 -1.40
CA THR A 87 5.23 -4.11 -1.49
C THR A 87 6.54 -3.42 -1.83
N GLY A 88 6.52 -2.47 -2.77
CA GLY A 88 7.70 -1.77 -3.24
C GLY A 88 8.74 -2.73 -3.86
N ASN A 89 10.05 -2.42 -3.81
CA ASN A 89 10.64 -1.28 -3.08
C ASN A 89 10.36 0.10 -3.73
N ASP A 90 10.87 1.15 -3.11
CA ASP A 90 10.74 2.53 -3.57
C ASP A 90 11.35 2.75 -4.96
N GLN A 91 12.47 2.11 -5.26
CA GLN A 91 13.11 2.15 -6.57
C GLN A 91 12.22 1.53 -7.66
N LEU A 92 11.67 0.34 -7.42
CA LEU A 92 10.73 -0.31 -8.35
C LEU A 92 9.50 0.57 -8.58
N ASN A 93 8.91 1.08 -7.50
CA ASN A 93 7.74 1.97 -7.59
C ASN A 93 8.05 3.22 -8.43
N ARG A 94 9.23 3.82 -8.26
CA ARG A 94 9.66 4.98 -9.05
C ARG A 94 9.86 4.62 -10.52
N HIS A 95 10.54 3.51 -10.78
CA HIS A 95 10.79 3.04 -12.15
C HIS A 95 9.49 2.73 -12.89
N MET A 96 8.57 1.97 -12.28
CA MET A 96 7.26 1.65 -12.88
C MET A 96 6.44 2.91 -13.17
N ARG A 97 6.53 3.95 -12.32
CA ARG A 97 5.85 5.23 -12.56
C ARG A 97 6.45 6.01 -13.74
N ILE A 98 7.77 5.96 -13.91
CA ILE A 98 8.45 6.58 -15.06
C ILE A 98 8.02 5.86 -16.34
N VAL A 99 8.07 4.53 -16.37
CA VAL A 99 7.62 3.71 -17.51
C VAL A 99 6.15 3.99 -17.84
N ALA A 100 5.29 4.05 -16.81
CA ALA A 100 3.89 4.42 -16.99
C ALA A 100 3.75 5.78 -17.67
N GLN A 101 4.46 6.80 -17.20
CA GLN A 101 4.41 8.14 -17.75
C GLN A 101 4.88 8.19 -19.21
N GLU A 102 5.97 7.51 -19.54
CA GLU A 102 6.50 7.41 -20.90
C GLU A 102 5.51 6.74 -21.87
N GLN A 103 4.69 5.81 -21.36
CA GLN A 103 3.66 5.12 -22.13
C GLN A 103 2.28 5.81 -22.10
N GLY A 104 2.19 7.02 -21.55
CA GLY A 104 0.93 7.76 -21.49
C GLY A 104 -0.04 7.25 -20.44
N TYR A 105 0.47 6.66 -19.36
CA TYR A 105 -0.29 6.26 -18.18
C TYR A 105 0.10 7.08 -16.94
N LYS A 106 -0.80 7.14 -15.97
CA LYS A 106 -0.53 7.57 -14.60
C LYS A 106 -0.77 6.39 -13.67
N LEU A 107 0.29 5.92 -13.03
CA LEU A 107 0.25 4.86 -12.02
C LEU A 107 0.43 5.45 -10.61
N ASN A 108 -0.45 5.10 -9.68
CA ASN A 108 -0.35 5.43 -8.26
C ASN A 108 -0.85 4.27 -7.39
N GLU A 109 -0.93 4.44 -6.06
CA GLU A 109 -1.40 3.37 -5.17
C GLU A 109 -2.89 3.02 -5.30
N TYR A 110 -3.68 3.84 -6.00
CA TYR A 110 -5.13 3.67 -6.14
C TYR A 110 -5.51 3.10 -7.51
N SER A 111 -4.77 3.46 -8.57
CA SER A 111 -5.15 3.14 -9.95
C SER A 111 -3.99 3.24 -10.94
N ILE A 112 -4.21 2.63 -12.11
CA ILE A 112 -3.55 2.97 -13.37
C ILE A 112 -4.59 3.55 -14.34
N GLN A 113 -4.28 4.72 -14.92
CA GLN A 113 -5.19 5.48 -15.80
C GLN A 113 -4.44 5.94 -17.05
N LYS A 114 -5.13 6.01 -18.20
CA LYS A 114 -4.58 6.62 -19.42
C LYS A 114 -4.57 8.14 -19.29
N VAL A 115 -3.53 8.77 -19.81
CA VAL A 115 -3.39 10.22 -19.94
C VAL A 115 -3.79 10.59 -21.37
N GLY A 116 -4.89 11.32 -21.52
CA GLY A 116 -5.33 11.85 -22.80
C GLY A 116 -4.40 12.94 -23.34
N SER A 117 -4.57 13.31 -24.60
CA SER A 117 -3.75 14.33 -25.28
C SER A 117 -3.75 15.71 -24.58
N THR A 118 -4.80 16.00 -23.80
CA THR A 118 -4.94 17.24 -23.01
C THR A 118 -4.42 17.12 -21.57
N GLY A 119 -3.81 15.98 -21.20
CA GLY A 119 -3.39 15.67 -19.83
C GLY A 119 -4.51 15.17 -18.91
N THR A 120 -5.72 15.00 -19.44
CA THR A 120 -6.88 14.48 -18.69
C THR A 120 -6.74 12.98 -18.41
N LEU A 121 -7.15 12.53 -17.22
CA LEU A 121 -7.10 11.11 -16.85
C LEU A 121 -8.38 10.38 -17.28
N SER A 122 -8.22 9.19 -17.87
CA SER A 122 -9.34 8.29 -18.12
C SER A 122 -9.94 7.76 -16.81
N LYS A 123 -11.02 6.97 -16.90
CA LYS A 123 -11.40 6.08 -15.79
C LYS A 123 -10.25 5.09 -15.48
N PRO A 124 -10.14 4.60 -14.23
CA PRO A 124 -9.21 3.52 -13.89
C PRO A 124 -9.35 2.33 -14.85
N LEU A 125 -8.22 1.78 -15.27
CA LEU A 125 -8.21 0.53 -16.01
C LEU A 125 -8.59 -0.63 -15.07
N PRO A 126 -9.20 -1.71 -15.59
CA PRO A 126 -9.51 -2.87 -14.78
C PRO A 126 -8.21 -3.55 -14.32
N VAL A 127 -8.11 -3.81 -13.01
CA VAL A 127 -6.96 -4.50 -12.40
C VAL A 127 -7.49 -5.59 -11.49
N THR A 128 -7.21 -6.83 -11.84
CA THR A 128 -7.60 -8.06 -11.13
C THR A 128 -6.41 -8.84 -10.59
N SER A 129 -5.19 -8.40 -10.90
CA SER A 129 -3.94 -8.93 -10.35
C SER A 129 -2.82 -7.88 -10.35
N GLU A 130 -1.73 -8.10 -9.60
CA GLU A 130 -0.53 -7.27 -9.77
C GLU A 130 0.03 -7.38 -11.19
N ARG A 131 -0.10 -8.55 -11.84
CA ARG A 131 0.41 -8.82 -13.19
C ARG A 131 -0.23 -7.93 -14.25
N ASP A 132 -1.51 -7.62 -14.14
CA ASP A 132 -2.21 -6.74 -15.07
C ASP A 132 -1.50 -5.37 -15.18
N ILE A 133 -0.93 -4.88 -14.07
CA ILE A 133 -0.18 -3.61 -14.05
C ILE A 133 1.14 -3.76 -14.82
N PHE A 134 1.85 -4.87 -14.66
CA PHE A 134 3.07 -5.15 -15.43
C PHE A 134 2.77 -5.29 -16.93
N ASP A 135 1.68 -5.96 -17.27
CA ASP A 135 1.23 -6.16 -18.65
C ASP A 135 0.88 -4.82 -19.32
N TYR A 136 0.15 -3.92 -18.63
CA TYR A 136 -0.11 -2.57 -19.15
C TYR A 136 1.14 -1.76 -19.42
N LEU A 137 2.20 -1.98 -18.62
CA LEU A 137 3.48 -1.32 -18.75
C LEU A 137 4.47 -2.08 -19.65
N GLN A 138 4.07 -3.21 -20.22
CA GLN A 138 4.92 -4.09 -21.03
C GLN A 138 6.23 -4.47 -20.31
N MET A 139 6.13 -4.74 -19.01
CA MET A 139 7.24 -5.15 -18.16
C MET A 139 7.12 -6.63 -17.81
N ASP A 140 8.25 -7.32 -17.68
CA ASP A 140 8.24 -8.67 -17.12
C ASP A 140 7.74 -8.65 -15.68
N TYR A 141 6.79 -9.53 -15.37
CA TYR A 141 6.27 -9.66 -14.02
C TYR A 141 7.38 -10.10 -13.06
N LYS A 142 7.45 -9.42 -11.92
CA LYS A 142 8.36 -9.76 -10.82
C LYS A 142 7.57 -10.22 -9.61
N GLU A 143 7.89 -11.41 -9.12
CA GLU A 143 7.42 -11.90 -7.84
C GLU A 143 7.90 -10.97 -6.71
N PRO A 144 7.18 -10.87 -5.57
CA PRO A 144 7.55 -9.94 -4.51
C PRO A 144 9.00 -10.01 -4.04
N HIS A 145 9.60 -11.21 -4.01
CA HIS A 145 10.99 -11.42 -3.58
C HIS A 145 12.04 -10.96 -4.61
N GLU A 146 11.63 -10.77 -5.87
CA GLU A 146 12.48 -10.27 -6.96
C GLU A 146 12.47 -8.73 -7.07
N ARG A 147 11.72 -8.04 -6.20
CA ARG A 147 11.52 -6.59 -6.22
C ARG A 147 12.50 -5.81 -5.32
N ASN A 148 13.60 -6.45 -4.93
CA ASN A 148 14.68 -5.83 -4.19
C ASN A 148 15.72 -5.32 -5.18
N MET A 149 15.49 -4.11 -5.71
CA MET A 149 16.36 -3.44 -6.69
C MET A 149 17.20 -2.34 -6.03
#